data_AF-A0A2T5LWR9-F1
#
_entry.id   AF-A0A2T5LWR9-F1
#
_cell.length_a   1.000
_cell.length_b   1.000
_cell.length_c   1.000
_cell.angle_alpha   90.00
_cell.angle_beta   90.00
_cell.angle_gamma   90.00
#
_symmetry.space_group_name_H-M   'P 1'
#
loop_
_entity.id
_entity.type
_entity.pdbx_description
1 polymer ?
#
loop_
_entity_poly.entity_id
_entity_poly.type
_entity_poly.pdbx_seq_one_letter_code
_entity_poly.pdbx_strand_id
1 'polypeptide(L)'
;MAMDGFSVRVLPKLDSSVGHTFFQPSKRINEGQDVTEFLASKAYVDIMTFLLQLNRSMYPTKLPDGRVQSWPLNSDAVEFSAPVRQLQQLLSKLEAILEEAPPDTGPRRFGNVSFRKWHQLVESRASSLLEECLSADLLRTPSTADPSGPTAEVELLAYFLGSWGSPQRLDYGTGHELSFLAFLAGIWKLHGFPQNSAGVEERAIVLGVIQPYLELVRSIIKKYTLEPAGSHGVWGLDDHSFIPYIFGSAQLAPAISELENVPEEGSLADAPPPNGVAKANIVERERGTNLYFSAIGFIYDVKRGPFWEHSPMLYDISGIQAGWAKINKVRDCVVVPRPGLIKSRE
;
A
#
# COMPACT_ATOMS: atom_id res chain seq x y z
N MET A 1 10.16 18.68 -34.74
CA MET A 1 10.52 17.55 -33.86
C MET A 1 9.61 17.63 -32.65
N ALA A 2 8.52 16.88 -32.64
CA ALA A 2 7.67 16.78 -31.46
C ALA A 2 8.47 15.96 -30.43
N MET A 3 8.79 16.58 -29.31
CA MET A 3 9.20 15.81 -28.13
C MET A 3 7.97 15.03 -27.70
N ASP A 4 7.94 13.73 -27.99
CA ASP A 4 7.04 12.80 -27.31
C ASP A 4 7.43 12.84 -25.83
N GLY A 5 6.81 13.76 -25.09
CA GLY A 5 6.92 13.83 -23.65
C GLY A 5 6.27 12.57 -23.09
N PHE A 6 7.08 11.69 -22.51
CA PHE A 6 6.56 10.51 -21.82
C PHE A 6 5.70 10.98 -20.64
N SER A 7 4.39 10.75 -20.73
CA SER A 7 3.47 11.05 -19.64
C SER A 7 3.58 9.94 -18.59
N VAL A 8 3.99 10.31 -17.37
CA VAL A 8 3.83 9.44 -16.20
C VAL A 8 2.35 9.05 -16.10
N ARG A 9 2.08 7.75 -16.01
CA ARG A 9 0.70 7.27 -15.87
C ARG A 9 0.22 7.53 -14.44
N VAL A 10 -0.85 8.29 -14.32
CA VAL A 10 -1.51 8.62 -13.05
C VAL A 10 -2.89 7.98 -13.04
N LEU A 11 -3.35 7.50 -11.88
CA LEU A 11 -4.68 6.92 -11.74
C LEU A 11 -5.72 8.00 -12.06
N PRO A 12 -6.56 7.82 -13.10
CA PRO A 12 -7.58 8.81 -13.44
C PRO A 12 -8.62 8.93 -12.33
N LYS A 13 -8.91 10.19 -11.97
CA LYS A 13 -10.02 10.54 -11.09
C LYS A 13 -11.35 10.40 -11.84
N LEU A 14 -12.44 10.19 -11.10
CA LEU A 14 -13.77 10.10 -11.67
C LEU A 14 -14.17 11.45 -12.28
N ASP A 15 -14.69 11.39 -13.50
CA ASP A 15 -15.23 12.56 -14.17
C ASP A 15 -16.67 12.77 -13.70
N SER A 16 -16.89 13.84 -12.94
CA SER A 16 -18.20 14.20 -12.42
C SER A 16 -19.23 14.51 -13.52
N SER A 17 -18.79 14.76 -14.77
CA SER A 17 -19.67 15.07 -15.90
C SER A 17 -20.24 13.83 -16.61
N VAL A 18 -19.58 12.67 -16.52
CA VAL A 18 -19.96 11.44 -17.24
C VAL A 18 -20.88 10.54 -16.40
N GLY A 19 -20.98 10.83 -15.10
CA GLY A 19 -21.71 10.03 -14.14
C GLY A 19 -20.99 8.73 -13.76
N HIS A 20 -21.27 8.23 -12.56
CA HIS A 20 -20.69 6.99 -12.03
C HIS A 20 -21.75 6.19 -11.27
N THR A 21 -21.66 4.86 -11.32
CA THR A 21 -22.53 3.97 -10.55
C THR A 21 -21.66 3.21 -9.57
N PHE A 22 -21.98 3.35 -8.28
CA PHE A 22 -21.37 2.60 -7.19
C PHE A 22 -22.13 1.30 -6.96
N PHE A 23 -21.42 0.28 -6.49
CA PHE A 23 -21.94 -1.05 -6.24
C PHE A 23 -21.53 -1.52 -4.85
N GLN A 24 -22.35 -2.35 -4.21
CA GLN A 24 -21.86 -3.11 -3.06
C GLN A 24 -20.81 -4.12 -3.54
N PRO A 25 -19.54 -4.05 -3.07
CA PRO A 25 -18.51 -4.99 -3.53
C PRO A 25 -18.89 -6.43 -3.21
N SER A 26 -18.63 -7.31 -4.17
CA SER A 26 -18.91 -8.74 -4.05
C SER A 26 -17.72 -9.56 -4.55
N LYS A 27 -17.62 -10.80 -4.05
CA LYS A 27 -16.54 -11.70 -4.45
C LYS A 27 -16.67 -12.04 -5.94
N ARG A 28 -15.66 -11.69 -6.73
CA ARG A 28 -15.59 -11.98 -8.18
C ARG A 28 -14.56 -13.03 -8.56
N ILE A 29 -13.56 -13.27 -7.71
CA ILE A 29 -12.53 -14.30 -7.92
C ILE A 29 -12.86 -15.49 -7.02
N ASN A 30 -13.34 -16.59 -7.60
CA ASN A 30 -13.73 -17.81 -6.90
C ASN A 30 -12.81 -18.97 -7.25
N GLU A 31 -12.37 -19.05 -8.51
CA GLU A 31 -11.49 -20.09 -9.01
C GLU A 31 -10.37 -19.54 -9.91
N GLY A 32 -9.51 -20.42 -10.41
CA GLY A 32 -8.30 -20.02 -11.15
C GLY A 32 -8.58 -19.25 -12.44
N GLN A 33 -9.67 -19.54 -13.15
CA GLN A 33 -10.02 -18.84 -14.39
C GLN A 33 -10.37 -17.37 -14.14
N ASP A 34 -11.08 -17.07 -13.05
CA ASP A 34 -11.44 -15.70 -12.66
C ASP A 34 -10.21 -14.81 -12.44
N VAL A 35 -9.07 -15.39 -12.07
CA VAL A 35 -7.80 -14.65 -11.94
C VAL A 35 -7.38 -14.10 -13.30
N THR A 36 -7.60 -14.84 -14.38
CA THR A 36 -7.28 -14.38 -15.74
C THR A 36 -8.17 -13.21 -16.14
N GLU A 37 -9.46 -13.25 -15.80
CA GLU A 37 -10.39 -12.14 -16.01
C GLU A 37 -10.00 -10.91 -15.18
N PHE A 38 -9.60 -11.12 -13.91
CA PHE A 38 -9.10 -10.05 -13.05
C PHE A 38 -7.88 -9.36 -13.65
N LEU A 39 -6.89 -10.10 -14.16
CA LEU A 39 -5.68 -9.53 -14.78
C LEU A 39 -6.00 -8.69 -16.03
N ALA A 40 -7.09 -8.97 -16.73
CA ALA A 40 -7.58 -8.18 -17.86
C ALA A 40 -8.55 -7.05 -17.47
N SER A 41 -8.94 -6.97 -16.18
CA SER A 41 -9.96 -6.04 -15.70
C SER A 41 -9.45 -4.61 -15.52
N LYS A 42 -10.39 -3.66 -15.55
CA LYS A 42 -10.12 -2.26 -15.17
C LYS A 42 -9.60 -2.14 -13.73
N ALA A 43 -10.08 -2.99 -12.81
CA ALA A 43 -9.66 -2.96 -11.41
C ALA A 43 -8.16 -3.25 -11.26
N TYR A 44 -7.65 -4.28 -11.93
CA TYR A 44 -6.20 -4.58 -11.93
C TYR A 44 -5.37 -3.42 -12.48
N VAL A 45 -5.81 -2.84 -13.60
CA VAL A 45 -5.13 -1.69 -14.23
C VAL A 45 -5.10 -0.49 -13.28
N ASP A 46 -6.22 -0.15 -12.64
CA ASP A 46 -6.31 0.98 -11.71
C ASP A 46 -5.42 0.73 -10.47
N ILE A 47 -5.46 -0.46 -9.87
CA ILE A 47 -4.64 -0.85 -8.72
C ILE A 47 -3.15 -0.73 -9.04
N MET A 48 -2.70 -1.33 -10.15
CA MET A 48 -1.31 -1.28 -10.57
C MET A 48 -0.87 0.16 -10.91
N THR A 49 -1.74 0.94 -11.56
CA THR A 49 -1.44 2.35 -11.85
C THR A 49 -1.23 3.14 -10.57
N PHE A 50 -2.09 2.96 -9.56
CA PHE A 50 -1.96 3.64 -8.27
C PHE A 50 -0.70 3.21 -7.52
N LEU A 51 -0.43 1.91 -7.45
CA LEU A 51 0.77 1.37 -6.82
C LEU A 51 2.05 1.96 -7.44
N LEU A 52 2.13 1.99 -8.76
CA LEU A 52 3.30 2.51 -9.48
C LEU A 52 3.41 4.04 -9.39
N GLN A 53 2.28 4.74 -9.39
CA GLN A 53 2.22 6.18 -9.14
C GLN A 53 2.78 6.52 -7.75
N LEU A 54 2.35 5.82 -6.70
CA LEU A 54 2.87 5.99 -5.35
C LEU A 54 4.36 5.59 -5.27
N ASN A 55 4.75 4.48 -5.89
CA ASN A 55 6.14 4.02 -5.93
C ASN A 55 7.08 5.06 -6.54
N ARG A 56 6.69 5.66 -7.67
CA ARG A 56 7.48 6.72 -8.32
C ARG A 56 7.71 7.91 -7.40
N SER A 57 6.72 8.29 -6.59
CA SER A 57 6.84 9.43 -5.66
C SER A 57 7.92 9.24 -4.59
N MET A 58 8.28 7.98 -4.31
CA MET A 58 9.25 7.62 -3.27
C MET A 58 10.70 7.60 -3.74
N TYR A 59 10.97 7.75 -5.04
CA TYR A 59 12.33 7.93 -5.54
C TYR A 59 12.93 9.25 -5.04
N PRO A 60 14.22 9.28 -4.64
CA PRO A 60 14.91 10.53 -4.36
C PRO A 60 14.82 11.50 -5.55
N THR A 61 14.72 12.79 -5.29
CA THR A 61 14.52 13.81 -6.33
C THR A 61 15.82 14.56 -6.60
N LYS A 62 16.19 14.68 -7.89
CA LYS A 62 17.24 15.58 -8.33
C LYS A 62 16.68 17.00 -8.38
N LEU A 63 17.19 17.89 -7.54
CA LEU A 63 16.82 19.30 -7.51
C LEU A 63 17.55 20.07 -8.63
N PRO A 64 17.01 21.22 -9.10
CA PRO A 64 17.63 22.02 -10.16
C PRO A 64 19.04 22.51 -9.84
N ASP A 65 19.38 22.64 -8.56
CA ASP A 65 20.71 23.05 -8.07
C ASP A 65 21.72 21.88 -7.98
N GLY A 66 21.33 20.69 -8.43
CA GLY A 66 22.16 19.48 -8.43
C GLY A 66 22.16 18.72 -7.09
N ARG A 67 21.47 19.22 -6.06
CA ARG A 67 21.28 18.46 -4.81
C ARG A 67 20.29 17.32 -5.01
N VAL A 68 20.40 16.32 -4.15
CA VAL A 68 19.45 15.21 -4.08
C VAL A 68 18.64 15.32 -2.81
N GLN A 69 17.32 15.29 -2.95
CA GLN A 69 16.38 15.20 -1.83
C GLN A 69 15.92 13.76 -1.69
N SER A 70 16.28 13.11 -0.57
CA SER A 70 15.75 11.80 -0.19
C SER A 70 14.46 11.95 0.62
N TRP A 71 13.73 10.85 0.78
CA TRP A 71 12.41 10.83 1.42
C TRP A 71 12.35 9.81 2.57
N PRO A 72 13.13 9.99 3.65
CA PRO A 72 13.08 9.08 4.80
C PRO A 72 11.71 9.11 5.49
N LEU A 73 11.40 8.08 6.28
CA LEU A 73 10.11 7.93 6.97
C LEU A 73 9.70 9.16 7.81
N ASN A 74 10.67 9.79 8.46
CA ASN A 74 10.47 10.98 9.32
C ASN A 74 10.96 12.27 8.64
N SER A 75 10.76 12.41 7.34
CA SER A 75 11.23 13.58 6.59
C SER A 75 10.42 14.83 6.91
N ASP A 76 11.06 15.84 7.50
CA ASP A 76 10.48 17.18 7.69
C ASP A 76 10.20 17.91 6.37
N ALA A 77 10.74 17.43 5.26
CA ALA A 77 10.51 18.00 3.93
C ALA A 77 9.15 17.61 3.33
N VAL A 78 8.38 16.73 3.98
CA VAL A 78 7.08 16.29 3.50
C VAL A 78 5.97 16.94 4.32
N GLU A 79 5.23 17.83 3.66
CA GLU A 79 4.04 18.44 4.24
C GLU A 79 2.82 17.55 4.05
N PHE A 80 2.08 17.31 5.12
CA PHE A 80 0.85 16.53 5.08
C PHE A 80 -0.37 17.43 4.87
N SER A 81 -1.10 17.16 3.79
CA SER A 81 -2.38 17.79 3.47
C SER A 81 -3.44 17.51 4.55
N ALA A 82 -4.52 18.30 4.56
CA ALA A 82 -5.61 18.07 5.50
C ALA A 82 -6.21 16.64 5.40
N PRO A 83 -6.51 16.09 4.20
CA PRO A 83 -6.97 14.70 4.07
C PRO A 83 -5.97 13.67 4.63
N VAL A 84 -4.67 13.83 4.39
CA VAL A 84 -3.64 12.93 4.95
C VAL A 84 -3.65 12.98 6.48
N ARG A 85 -3.74 14.18 7.07
CA ARG A 85 -3.83 14.32 8.54
C ARG A 85 -5.11 13.73 9.12
N GLN A 86 -6.23 13.82 8.41
CA GLN A 86 -7.46 13.16 8.82
C GLN A 86 -7.32 11.63 8.81
N LEU A 87 -6.66 11.06 7.80
CA LEU A 87 -6.36 9.63 7.75
C LEU A 87 -5.37 9.20 8.85
N GLN A 88 -4.41 10.05 9.24
CA GLN A 88 -3.56 9.80 10.42
C GLN A 88 -4.37 9.72 11.71
N GLN A 89 -5.35 10.62 11.87
CA GLN A 89 -6.26 10.60 13.02
C GLN A 89 -7.14 9.34 13.02
N LEU A 90 -7.63 8.93 11.85
CA LEU A 90 -8.35 7.66 11.68
C LEU A 90 -7.51 6.48 12.19
N LEU A 91 -6.24 6.37 11.75
CA LEU A 91 -5.33 5.32 12.18
C LEU A 91 -5.05 5.37 13.69
N SER A 92 -4.87 6.56 14.24
CA SER A 92 -4.67 6.75 15.69
C SER A 92 -5.88 6.30 16.50
N LYS A 93 -7.11 6.54 16.01
CA LYS A 93 -8.35 6.05 16.64
C LYS A 93 -8.44 4.52 16.57
N LEU A 94 -8.07 3.92 15.44
CA LEU A 94 -8.03 2.46 15.29
C LEU A 94 -7.00 1.81 16.23
N GLU A 95 -5.85 2.46 16.41
CA GLU A 95 -4.85 2.04 17.39
C GLU A 95 -5.41 2.10 18.82
N ALA A 96 -6.11 3.17 19.18
CA ALA A 96 -6.73 3.30 20.50
C ALA A 96 -7.76 2.19 20.81
N ILE A 97 -8.48 1.69 19.79
CA ILE A 97 -9.42 0.57 19.95
C ILE A 97 -8.70 -0.73 20.39
N LEU A 98 -7.39 -0.86 20.14
CA LEU A 98 -6.62 -2.01 20.64
C LEU A 98 -6.64 -2.10 22.17
N GLU A 99 -6.72 -0.97 22.87
CA GLU A 99 -6.82 -0.94 24.33
C GLU A 99 -8.20 -1.40 24.84
N GLU A 100 -9.23 -1.25 24.03
CA GLU A 100 -10.60 -1.72 24.35
C GLU A 100 -10.78 -3.24 24.15
N ALA A 101 -9.83 -3.88 23.47
CA ALA A 101 -9.83 -5.31 23.17
C ALA A 101 -8.53 -5.99 23.67
N PRO A 102 -8.29 -6.05 24.98
CA PRO A 102 -7.07 -6.67 25.52
C PRO A 102 -6.96 -8.15 25.10
N PRO A 103 -5.74 -8.65 24.84
CA PRO A 103 -5.50 -10.05 24.54
C PRO A 103 -6.00 -10.93 25.69
N ASP A 104 -6.75 -11.98 25.37
CA ASP A 104 -7.15 -12.97 26.38
C ASP A 104 -5.90 -13.77 26.83
N THR A 105 -5.85 -14.16 28.11
CA THR A 105 -4.66 -14.66 28.81
C THR A 105 -4.59 -16.19 28.89
N GLY A 106 -5.60 -16.91 28.41
CA GLY A 106 -5.58 -18.39 28.37
C GLY A 106 -4.48 -18.96 27.44
N PRO A 107 -4.03 -20.22 27.64
CA PRO A 107 -3.04 -20.88 26.78
C PRO A 107 -3.57 -21.06 25.35
N ARG A 108 -2.73 -20.79 24.33
CA ARG A 108 -3.15 -20.77 22.92
C ARG A 108 -2.15 -21.47 22.01
N ARG A 109 -2.67 -22.04 20.92
CA ARG A 109 -1.89 -22.61 19.81
C ARG A 109 -1.97 -21.77 18.51
N PHE A 110 -3.00 -20.94 18.40
CA PHE A 110 -3.33 -20.13 17.22
C PHE A 110 -3.51 -18.66 17.63
N GLY A 111 -3.87 -17.79 16.68
CA GLY A 111 -4.15 -16.37 16.92
C GLY A 111 -5.09 -16.08 18.10
N ASN A 112 -4.93 -14.91 18.71
CA ASN A 112 -5.68 -14.48 19.87
C ASN A 112 -7.12 -14.10 19.47
N VAL A 113 -8.11 -14.77 20.07
CA VAL A 113 -9.54 -14.54 19.78
C VAL A 113 -10.01 -13.11 20.08
N SER A 114 -9.31 -12.34 20.91
CA SER A 114 -9.61 -10.92 21.15
C SER A 114 -9.52 -10.08 19.88
N PHE A 115 -8.82 -10.54 18.83
CA PHE A 115 -8.85 -9.90 17.52
C PHE A 115 -10.27 -9.83 16.94
N ARG A 116 -11.13 -10.83 17.19
CA ARG A 116 -12.54 -10.79 16.77
C ARG A 116 -13.28 -9.65 17.44
N LYS A 117 -13.02 -9.43 18.73
CA LYS A 117 -13.60 -8.31 19.49
C LYS A 117 -13.12 -6.99 18.92
N TRP A 118 -11.81 -6.83 18.69
CA TRP A 118 -11.26 -5.61 18.08
C TRP A 118 -11.89 -5.33 16.71
N HIS A 119 -11.94 -6.34 15.84
CA HIS A 119 -12.53 -6.19 14.51
C HIS A 119 -14.02 -5.85 14.58
N GLN A 120 -14.77 -6.44 15.50
CA GLN A 120 -16.19 -6.12 15.71
C GLN A 120 -16.38 -4.66 16.18
N LEU A 121 -15.50 -4.16 17.06
CA LEU A 121 -15.53 -2.76 17.49
C LEU A 121 -15.25 -1.83 16.31
N VAL A 122 -14.24 -2.13 15.49
CA VAL A 122 -13.93 -1.38 14.27
C VAL A 122 -15.14 -1.39 13.32
N GLU A 123 -15.71 -2.56 13.03
CA GLU A 123 -16.88 -2.71 12.17
C GLU A 123 -18.07 -1.89 12.65
N SER A 124 -18.37 -1.93 13.96
CA SER A 124 -19.48 -1.17 14.54
C SER A 124 -19.30 0.35 14.50
N ARG A 125 -18.06 0.83 14.36
CA ARG A 125 -17.69 2.26 14.33
C ARG A 125 -17.21 2.73 12.97
N ALA A 126 -17.18 1.86 11.96
CA ALA A 126 -16.48 2.13 10.72
C ALA A 126 -17.11 3.30 9.94
N SER A 127 -18.43 3.35 9.81
CA SER A 127 -19.11 4.49 9.17
C SER A 127 -18.82 5.81 9.89
N SER A 128 -18.96 5.87 11.22
CA SER A 128 -18.68 7.11 11.96
C SER A 128 -17.21 7.54 11.87
N LEU A 129 -16.29 6.57 11.93
CA LEU A 129 -14.86 6.81 11.74
C LEU A 129 -14.56 7.40 10.35
N LEU A 130 -15.21 6.91 9.29
CA LEU A 130 -15.05 7.45 7.95
C LEU A 130 -15.68 8.84 7.83
N GLU A 131 -16.87 9.06 8.37
CA GLU A 131 -17.55 10.37 8.36
C GLU A 131 -16.77 11.47 9.09
N GLU A 132 -16.03 11.11 10.14
CA GLU A 132 -15.19 12.06 10.88
C GLU A 132 -13.91 12.46 10.12
N CYS A 133 -13.44 11.63 9.18
CA CYS A 133 -12.14 11.80 8.54
C CYS A 133 -12.21 12.08 7.03
N LEU A 134 -13.33 11.78 6.38
CA LEU A 134 -13.59 12.04 4.97
C LEU A 134 -14.75 13.04 4.84
N SER A 135 -14.75 13.84 3.77
CA SER A 135 -15.83 14.81 3.57
C SER A 135 -17.16 14.10 3.32
N ALA A 136 -18.24 14.66 3.88
CA ALA A 136 -19.59 14.14 3.67
C ALA A 136 -19.96 14.11 2.18
N ASP A 137 -19.51 15.11 1.40
CA ASP A 137 -19.74 15.17 -0.04
C ASP A 137 -19.08 13.99 -0.78
N LEU A 138 -17.88 13.57 -0.35
CA LEU A 138 -17.19 12.41 -0.92
C LEU A 138 -17.95 11.12 -0.58
N LEU A 139 -18.28 10.89 0.70
CA LEU A 139 -18.94 9.66 1.15
C LEU A 139 -20.35 9.51 0.56
N ARG A 140 -21.10 10.61 0.48
CA ARG A 140 -22.47 10.65 -0.01
C ARG A 140 -22.57 10.83 -1.52
N THR A 141 -21.46 10.76 -2.26
CA THR A 141 -21.51 10.84 -3.72
C THR A 141 -22.43 9.71 -4.24
N PRO A 142 -23.58 10.04 -4.87
CA PRO A 142 -24.57 9.06 -5.24
C PRO A 142 -24.24 8.43 -6.59
N SER A 143 -24.83 7.27 -6.84
CA SER A 143 -24.86 6.69 -8.18
C SER A 143 -25.70 7.59 -9.11
N THR A 144 -25.15 7.94 -10.28
CA THR A 144 -25.80 8.87 -11.22
C THR A 144 -27.09 8.31 -11.81
N ALA A 145 -27.14 7.01 -12.08
CA ALA A 145 -28.32 6.35 -12.63
C ALA A 145 -29.39 6.00 -11.59
N ASP A 146 -29.02 5.90 -10.31
CA ASP A 146 -29.91 5.52 -9.21
C ASP A 146 -29.50 6.26 -7.92
N PRO A 147 -30.11 7.42 -7.62
CA PRO A 147 -29.83 8.17 -6.40
C PRO A 147 -30.21 7.44 -5.10
N SER A 148 -31.01 6.37 -5.18
CA SER A 148 -31.35 5.51 -4.04
C SER A 148 -30.43 4.29 -3.90
N GLY A 149 -29.53 4.09 -4.86
CA GLY A 149 -28.55 3.02 -4.87
C GLY A 149 -27.36 3.28 -3.94
N PRO A 150 -26.35 2.38 -3.97
CA PRO A 150 -25.13 2.56 -3.19
C PRO A 150 -24.44 3.89 -3.47
N THR A 151 -23.86 4.48 -2.42
CA THR A 151 -22.96 5.63 -2.49
C THR A 151 -21.51 5.19 -2.48
N ALA A 152 -20.59 6.14 -2.69
CA ALA A 152 -19.16 5.92 -2.50
C ALA A 152 -18.80 5.30 -1.13
N GLU A 153 -19.49 5.68 -0.06
CA GLU A 153 -19.28 5.11 1.28
C GLU A 153 -19.38 3.59 1.28
N VAL A 154 -20.38 3.02 0.59
CA VAL A 154 -20.61 1.56 0.56
C VAL A 154 -19.42 0.82 -0.04
N GLU A 155 -18.83 1.34 -1.11
CA GLU A 155 -17.62 0.76 -1.72
C GLU A 155 -16.39 0.95 -0.83
N LEU A 156 -16.16 2.17 -0.36
CA LEU A 156 -15.00 2.50 0.47
C LEU A 156 -15.00 1.70 1.77
N LEU A 157 -16.15 1.53 2.40
CA LEU A 157 -16.31 0.80 3.65
C LEU A 157 -15.91 -0.67 3.49
N ALA A 158 -16.24 -1.31 2.37
CA ALA A 158 -15.85 -2.69 2.11
C ALA A 158 -14.33 -2.85 2.00
N TYR A 159 -13.65 -1.95 1.28
CA TYR A 159 -12.18 -1.98 1.18
C TYR A 159 -11.51 -1.62 2.50
N PHE A 160 -12.06 -0.65 3.24
CA PHE A 160 -11.61 -0.27 4.57
C PHE A 160 -11.68 -1.45 5.54
N LEU A 161 -12.83 -2.11 5.68
CA LEU A 161 -12.98 -3.27 6.58
C LEU A 161 -12.12 -4.46 6.14
N GLY A 162 -11.92 -4.65 4.84
CA GLY A 162 -11.01 -5.67 4.30
C GLY A 162 -9.53 -5.44 4.62
N SER A 163 -9.14 -4.28 5.14
CA SER A 163 -7.74 -3.87 5.32
C SER A 163 -7.03 -4.43 6.55
N TRP A 164 -7.75 -5.07 7.48
CA TRP A 164 -7.24 -5.30 8.85
C TRP A 164 -6.96 -6.76 9.21
N GLY A 165 -7.20 -7.72 8.30
CA GLY A 165 -7.09 -9.16 8.56
C GLY A 165 -8.44 -9.88 8.57
N SER A 166 -8.43 -11.20 8.72
CA SER A 166 -9.67 -12.00 8.82
C SER A 166 -10.00 -12.36 10.26
N PRO A 167 -11.10 -11.87 10.84
CA PRO A 167 -11.49 -12.24 12.20
C PRO A 167 -11.90 -13.72 12.32
N GLN A 168 -12.35 -14.34 11.23
CA GLN A 168 -12.69 -15.76 11.21
C GLN A 168 -11.43 -16.62 11.33
N ARG A 169 -10.42 -16.32 10.49
CA ARG A 169 -9.18 -17.10 10.39
C ARG A 169 -8.09 -16.65 11.37
N LEU A 170 -8.23 -15.47 11.96
CA LEU A 170 -7.23 -14.84 12.84
C LEU A 170 -5.88 -14.65 12.13
N ASP A 171 -5.95 -14.27 10.85
CA ASP A 171 -4.79 -14.08 9.97
C ASP A 171 -4.75 -12.68 9.35
N TYR A 172 -3.56 -12.31 8.87
CA TYR A 172 -3.33 -11.11 8.07
C TYR A 172 -2.33 -11.43 6.96
N GLY A 173 -2.43 -10.75 5.82
CA GLY A 173 -1.51 -10.93 4.70
C GLY A 173 -1.72 -9.92 3.58
N THR A 174 -1.03 -10.14 2.46
CA THR A 174 -0.93 -9.20 1.34
C THR A 174 -2.27 -8.84 0.68
N GLY A 175 -3.28 -9.71 0.77
CA GLY A 175 -4.64 -9.39 0.30
C GLY A 175 -5.32 -8.29 1.12
N HIS A 176 -5.05 -8.22 2.43
CA HIS A 176 -5.56 -7.17 3.31
C HIS A 176 -4.80 -5.86 3.08
N GLU A 177 -3.46 -5.95 2.92
CA GLU A 177 -2.62 -4.82 2.52
C GLU A 177 -3.09 -4.20 1.18
N LEU A 178 -3.45 -5.05 0.22
CA LEU A 178 -4.01 -4.64 -1.07
C LEU A 178 -5.39 -3.97 -0.92
N SER A 179 -6.21 -4.43 0.01
CA SER A 179 -7.51 -3.81 0.30
C SER A 179 -7.33 -2.37 0.80
N PHE A 180 -6.31 -2.11 1.62
CA PHE A 180 -6.01 -0.75 2.08
C PHE A 180 -5.53 0.15 0.94
N LEU A 181 -4.70 -0.38 0.04
CA LEU A 181 -4.30 0.33 -1.16
C LEU A 181 -5.52 0.67 -2.06
N ALA A 182 -6.46 -0.26 -2.21
CA ALA A 182 -7.69 -0.05 -2.96
C ALA A 182 -8.61 0.99 -2.31
N PHE A 183 -8.69 1.02 -0.97
CA PHE A 183 -9.40 2.06 -0.21
C PHE A 183 -8.81 3.45 -0.51
N LEU A 184 -7.49 3.61 -0.44
CA LEU A 184 -6.82 4.87 -0.77
C LEU A 184 -6.98 5.25 -2.26
N ALA A 185 -6.94 4.27 -3.17
CA ALA A 185 -7.22 4.49 -4.58
C ALA A 185 -8.66 4.99 -4.81
N GLY A 186 -9.64 4.46 -4.06
CA GLY A 186 -11.02 4.94 -4.09
C GLY A 186 -11.13 6.41 -3.69
N ILE A 187 -10.51 6.80 -2.58
CA ILE A 187 -10.45 8.21 -2.12
C ILE A 187 -9.78 9.10 -3.19
N TRP A 188 -8.67 8.65 -3.77
CA TRP A 188 -8.00 9.35 -4.86
C TRP A 188 -8.92 9.59 -6.05
N LYS A 189 -9.63 8.55 -6.49
CA LYS A 189 -10.55 8.63 -7.63
C LYS A 189 -11.71 9.58 -7.37
N LEU A 190 -12.13 9.73 -6.13
CA LEU A 190 -13.21 10.63 -5.70
C LEU A 190 -12.74 12.06 -5.40
N HIS A 191 -11.52 12.43 -5.81
CA HIS A 191 -10.94 13.75 -5.53
C HIS A 191 -10.76 14.06 -4.04
N GLY A 192 -10.65 13.03 -3.19
CA GLY A 192 -10.48 13.21 -1.74
C GLY A 192 -9.12 13.78 -1.31
N PHE A 193 -8.14 13.79 -2.21
CA PHE A 193 -6.83 14.42 -2.00
C PHE A 193 -6.66 15.68 -2.87
N PRO A 194 -5.98 16.73 -2.38
CA PRO A 194 -5.75 17.96 -3.12
C PRO A 194 -4.95 17.72 -4.40
N GLN A 195 -5.11 18.62 -5.36
CA GLN A 195 -4.29 18.64 -6.57
C GLN A 195 -3.00 19.41 -6.30
N ASN A 196 -1.91 18.68 -6.09
CA ASN A 196 -0.58 19.22 -5.90
C ASN A 196 0.33 18.91 -7.11
N SER A 197 1.56 19.44 -7.09
CA SER A 197 2.61 19.04 -8.03
C SER A 197 2.85 17.53 -7.97
N ALA A 198 3.25 16.95 -9.10
CA ALA A 198 3.42 15.51 -9.24
C ALA A 198 4.33 14.91 -8.16
N GLY A 199 3.87 13.88 -7.48
CA GLY A 199 4.63 13.17 -6.45
C GLY A 199 4.57 13.81 -5.06
N VAL A 200 4.03 15.02 -4.90
CA VAL A 200 3.91 15.66 -3.57
C VAL A 200 2.84 14.96 -2.73
N GLU A 201 1.62 14.88 -3.25
CA GLU A 201 0.50 14.27 -2.51
C GLU A 201 0.65 12.75 -2.41
N GLU A 202 1.15 12.10 -3.47
CA GLU A 202 1.46 10.68 -3.48
C GLU A 202 2.44 10.31 -2.35
N ARG A 203 3.50 11.10 -2.18
CA ARG A 203 4.48 10.88 -1.12
C ARG A 203 3.90 11.13 0.25
N ALA A 204 3.05 12.15 0.40
CA ALA A 204 2.31 12.41 1.63
C ALA A 204 1.38 11.23 1.98
N ILE A 205 0.75 10.58 1.00
CA ILE A 205 -0.04 9.36 1.21
C ILE A 205 0.86 8.20 1.68
N VAL A 206 2.00 7.97 1.04
CA VAL A 206 2.90 6.87 1.41
C VAL A 206 3.45 7.06 2.82
N LEU A 207 4.07 8.20 3.11
CA LEU A 207 4.72 8.45 4.40
C LEU A 207 3.74 8.82 5.51
N GLY A 208 2.67 9.53 5.17
CA GLY A 208 1.69 10.02 6.12
C GLY A 208 0.58 9.03 6.43
N VAL A 209 0.26 8.08 5.54
CA VAL A 209 -0.87 7.14 5.72
C VAL A 209 -0.44 5.69 5.64
N ILE A 210 0.28 5.28 4.59
CA ILE A 210 0.66 3.87 4.41
C ILE A 210 1.69 3.44 5.46
N GLN A 211 2.68 4.27 5.78
CA GLN A 211 3.65 3.93 6.83
C GLN A 211 2.96 3.74 8.20
N PRO A 212 2.15 4.68 8.73
CA PRO A 212 1.44 4.47 9.99
C PRO A 212 0.44 3.30 9.95
N TYR A 213 -0.16 3.01 8.79
CA TYR A 213 -0.98 1.81 8.60
C TYR A 213 -0.15 0.53 8.82
N LEU A 214 1.04 0.43 8.23
CA LEU A 214 1.92 -0.72 8.39
C LEU A 214 2.39 -0.88 9.85
N GLU A 215 2.64 0.22 10.55
CA GLU A 215 2.97 0.21 11.99
C GLU A 215 1.80 -0.33 12.82
N LEU A 216 0.59 0.16 12.57
CA LEU A 216 -0.62 -0.32 13.23
C LEU A 216 -0.86 -1.82 12.96
N VAL A 217 -0.71 -2.27 11.71
CA VAL A 217 -0.83 -3.68 11.34
C VAL A 217 0.19 -4.54 12.10
N ARG A 218 1.44 -4.11 12.22
CA ARG A 218 2.47 -4.81 13.00
C ARG A 218 2.11 -4.87 14.50
N SER A 219 1.53 -3.81 15.05
CA SER A 219 0.99 -3.79 16.40
C SER A 219 -0.15 -4.78 16.58
N ILE A 220 -1.09 -4.85 15.62
CA ILE A 220 -2.20 -5.82 15.61
C ILE A 220 -1.66 -7.26 15.55
N ILE A 221 -0.74 -7.55 14.62
CA ILE A 221 -0.12 -8.87 14.45
C ILE A 221 0.57 -9.29 15.74
N LYS A 222 1.37 -8.42 16.38
CA LYS A 222 2.06 -8.75 17.64
C LYS A 222 1.08 -8.91 18.80
N LYS A 223 0.13 -7.99 18.96
CA LYS A 223 -0.82 -7.97 20.08
C LYS A 223 -1.75 -9.19 20.06
N TYR A 224 -2.19 -9.61 18.88
CA TYR A 224 -3.09 -10.76 18.73
C TYR A 224 -2.42 -12.00 18.17
N THR A 225 -1.11 -11.99 17.92
CA THR A 225 -0.38 -13.15 17.39
C THR A 225 -1.04 -13.70 16.11
N LEU A 226 -1.38 -12.80 15.18
CA LEU A 226 -2.08 -13.19 13.97
C LEU A 226 -1.22 -14.10 13.10
N GLU A 227 -1.87 -15.02 12.40
CA GLU A 227 -1.21 -15.95 11.48
C GLU A 227 -0.96 -15.30 10.10
N PRO A 228 0.07 -15.75 9.37
CA PRO A 228 0.27 -15.35 7.98
C PRO A 228 -0.85 -15.90 7.08
N ALA A 229 -1.59 -15.01 6.41
CA ALA A 229 -2.64 -15.40 5.46
C ALA A 229 -2.03 -15.86 4.13
N GLY A 230 -2.51 -16.99 3.59
CA GLY A 230 -2.08 -17.48 2.28
C GLY A 230 -0.61 -17.92 2.24
N SER A 231 -0.09 -18.45 3.35
CA SER A 231 1.33 -18.79 3.50
C SER A 231 1.84 -19.66 2.34
N HIS A 232 2.78 -19.13 1.56
CA HIS A 232 3.64 -19.93 0.68
C HIS A 232 4.79 -20.60 1.46
N GLY A 233 4.74 -20.57 2.79
CA GLY A 233 5.85 -20.98 3.67
C GLY A 233 7.09 -20.12 3.40
N VAL A 234 8.25 -20.76 3.35
CA VAL A 234 9.54 -20.10 3.06
C VAL A 234 9.65 -19.55 1.63
N TRP A 235 8.65 -19.80 0.76
CA TRP A 235 8.61 -19.32 -0.63
C TRP A 235 7.78 -18.03 -0.80
N GLY A 236 7.36 -17.41 0.30
CA GLY A 236 6.83 -16.05 0.29
C GLY A 236 7.97 -15.02 0.43
N LEU A 237 7.75 -13.81 -0.08
CA LEU A 237 8.67 -12.70 0.16
C LEU A 237 8.74 -12.39 1.66
N ASP A 238 7.58 -12.27 2.29
CA ASP A 238 7.35 -11.96 3.70
C ASP A 238 6.02 -12.60 4.12
N ASP A 239 5.83 -12.82 5.41
CA ASP A 239 4.64 -13.48 5.95
C ASP A 239 3.36 -12.63 5.79
N HIS A 240 3.48 -11.30 5.83
CA HIS A 240 2.36 -10.39 5.98
C HIS A 240 2.29 -9.29 4.91
N SER A 241 3.44 -8.81 4.42
CA SER A 241 3.53 -7.55 3.66
C SER A 241 4.28 -7.68 2.34
N PHE A 242 3.94 -6.83 1.38
CA PHE A 242 4.65 -6.70 0.10
C PHE A 242 4.94 -5.23 -0.26
N ILE A 243 3.96 -4.34 -0.05
CA ILE A 243 4.06 -2.91 -0.35
C ILE A 243 5.28 -2.20 0.25
N PRO A 244 5.68 -2.40 1.53
CA PRO A 244 6.87 -1.71 2.08
C PRO A 244 8.16 -2.03 1.32
N TYR A 245 8.28 -3.23 0.73
CA TYR A 245 9.45 -3.62 -0.06
C TYR A 245 9.49 -2.89 -1.41
N ILE A 246 8.32 -2.61 -1.99
CA ILE A 246 8.22 -1.78 -3.21
C ILE A 246 8.67 -0.36 -2.86
N PHE A 247 7.94 0.34 -1.99
CA PHE A 247 8.23 1.76 -1.72
C PHE A 247 9.60 1.99 -1.07
N GLY A 248 10.04 1.07 -0.22
CA GLY A 248 11.33 1.16 0.45
C GLY A 248 12.53 0.92 -0.46
N SER A 249 12.38 0.08 -1.48
CA SER A 249 13.44 -0.05 -2.49
C SER A 249 13.51 1.18 -3.41
N ALA A 250 12.38 1.83 -3.69
CA ALA A 250 12.37 3.11 -4.41
C ALA A 250 13.08 4.24 -3.63
N GLN A 251 12.90 4.31 -2.31
CA GLN A 251 13.61 5.28 -1.44
C GLN A 251 15.14 5.20 -1.54
N LEU A 252 15.69 4.02 -1.88
CA LEU A 252 17.14 3.74 -1.96
C LEU A 252 17.68 3.71 -3.39
N ALA A 253 16.81 3.88 -4.38
CA ALA A 253 17.17 3.90 -5.79
C ALA A 253 17.85 5.25 -6.17
N PRO A 254 18.49 5.34 -7.35
CA PRO A 254 19.06 6.59 -7.82
C PRO A 254 18.02 7.70 -7.92
N ALA A 255 18.47 8.92 -7.68
CA ALA A 255 17.59 10.08 -7.77
C ALA A 255 17.09 10.29 -9.21
N ILE A 256 15.85 10.76 -9.35
CA ILE A 256 15.21 11.06 -10.64
C ILE A 256 14.73 12.51 -10.68
N SER A 257 14.65 13.07 -11.88
CA SER A 257 13.87 14.30 -12.13
C SER A 257 12.43 13.97 -12.54
N GLU A 258 11.52 14.95 -12.47
CA GLU A 258 10.08 14.74 -12.70
C GLU A 258 9.76 14.06 -14.04
N LEU A 259 10.53 14.35 -15.09
CA LEU A 259 10.35 13.85 -16.46
C LEU A 259 11.25 12.66 -16.81
N GLU A 260 12.10 12.20 -15.87
CA GLU A 260 13.04 11.12 -16.12
C GLU A 260 12.39 9.74 -15.94
N ASN A 261 12.80 8.78 -16.77
CA ASN A 261 12.40 7.39 -16.58
C ASN A 261 12.93 6.84 -15.25
N VAL A 262 12.23 5.87 -14.69
CA VAL A 262 12.74 5.14 -13.54
C VAL A 262 14.03 4.42 -13.95
N PRO A 263 15.14 4.57 -13.20
CA PRO A 263 16.40 3.91 -13.50
C PRO A 263 16.25 2.39 -13.41
N GLU A 264 16.89 1.66 -14.31
CA GLU A 264 16.82 0.19 -14.31
C GLU A 264 17.71 -0.45 -13.23
N GLU A 265 18.82 0.23 -12.89
CA GLU A 265 19.89 -0.24 -12.01
C GLU A 265 20.50 0.92 -11.22
N GLY A 266 21.28 0.60 -10.20
CA GLY A 266 21.95 1.54 -9.31
C GLY A 266 21.24 1.73 -7.97
N SER A 267 21.90 2.53 -7.12
CA SER A 267 21.45 2.90 -5.79
C SER A 267 21.85 4.35 -5.52
N LEU A 268 21.21 4.99 -4.54
CA LEU A 268 21.70 6.24 -3.97
C LEU A 268 23.12 6.04 -3.40
N ALA A 269 23.96 7.09 -3.43
CA ALA A 269 25.38 6.99 -3.07
C ALA A 269 25.61 6.56 -1.60
N ASP A 270 24.73 6.99 -0.70
CA ASP A 270 24.72 6.69 0.73
C ASP A 270 23.76 5.55 1.12
N ALA A 271 23.08 4.93 0.15
CA ALA A 271 22.19 3.81 0.43
C ALA A 271 22.97 2.61 1.02
N PRO A 272 22.43 1.93 2.06
CA PRO A 272 22.97 0.65 2.50
C PRO A 272 22.98 -0.35 1.33
N PRO A 273 23.98 -1.23 1.22
CA PRO A 273 23.96 -2.25 0.17
C PRO A 273 22.77 -3.21 0.38
N PRO A 274 22.19 -3.81 -0.69
CA PRO A 274 21.08 -4.76 -0.56
C PRO A 274 21.34 -5.90 0.42
N ASN A 275 22.55 -6.47 0.42
CA ASN A 275 22.95 -7.53 1.37
C ASN A 275 22.98 -7.09 2.85
N GLY A 276 22.76 -5.80 3.13
CA GLY A 276 22.60 -5.26 4.47
C GLY A 276 21.37 -5.78 5.20
N VAL A 277 20.35 -6.29 4.49
CA VAL A 277 19.14 -6.87 5.11
C VAL A 277 19.43 -8.10 5.97
N ALA A 278 20.52 -8.82 5.69
CA ALA A 278 20.98 -9.97 6.48
C ALA A 278 21.82 -9.57 7.70
N LYS A 279 22.05 -8.26 7.93
CA LYS A 279 22.90 -7.75 9.01
C LYS A 279 22.07 -6.93 10.00
N ALA A 280 21.77 -7.53 11.15
CA ALA A 280 20.91 -6.94 12.18
C ALA A 280 21.30 -5.50 12.57
N ASN A 281 22.59 -5.17 12.63
CA ASN A 281 23.05 -3.82 12.96
C ASN A 281 22.76 -2.78 11.88
N ILE A 282 22.76 -3.17 10.59
CA ILE A 282 22.34 -2.28 9.50
C ILE A 282 20.83 -2.12 9.54
N VAL A 283 20.10 -3.23 9.69
CA VAL A 283 18.65 -3.20 9.79
C VAL A 283 18.19 -2.28 10.92
N GLU A 284 18.79 -2.38 12.11
CA GLU A 284 18.43 -1.54 13.24
C GLU A 284 18.69 -0.06 13.00
N ARG A 285 19.75 0.28 12.25
CA ARG A 285 20.05 1.66 11.87
C ARG A 285 19.04 2.22 10.85
N GLU A 286 18.64 1.40 9.88
CA GLU A 286 17.86 1.85 8.71
C GLU A 286 16.33 1.70 8.90
N ARG A 287 15.88 0.86 9.85
CA ARG A 287 14.44 0.56 10.03
C ARG A 287 13.59 1.76 10.42
N GLY A 288 14.20 2.81 10.97
CA GLY A 288 13.55 4.08 11.32
C GLY A 288 13.52 5.11 10.20
N THR A 289 14.20 4.86 9.08
CA THR A 289 14.32 5.82 7.97
C THR A 289 13.81 5.27 6.64
N ASN A 290 13.71 3.95 6.47
CA ASN A 290 13.36 3.31 5.20
C ASN A 290 12.27 2.24 5.36
N LEU A 291 11.28 2.21 4.45
CA LEU A 291 10.15 1.25 4.46
C LEU A 291 10.59 -0.21 4.34
N TYR A 292 11.59 -0.50 3.50
CA TYR A 292 12.09 -1.85 3.26
C TYR A 292 12.75 -2.36 4.54
N PHE A 293 13.68 -1.59 5.11
CA PHE A 293 14.34 -1.94 6.35
C PHE A 293 13.39 -1.92 7.56
N SER A 294 12.33 -1.12 7.53
CA SER A 294 11.27 -1.15 8.54
C SER A 294 10.55 -2.51 8.54
N ALA A 295 10.24 -3.05 7.37
CA ALA A 295 9.66 -4.40 7.23
C ALA A 295 10.65 -5.50 7.61
N ILE A 296 11.91 -5.41 7.16
CA ILE A 296 12.96 -6.34 7.58
C ILE A 296 13.15 -6.31 9.10
N GLY A 297 13.16 -5.13 9.73
CA GLY A 297 13.26 -4.98 11.18
C GLY A 297 12.13 -5.71 11.91
N PHE A 298 10.91 -5.66 11.38
CA PHE A 298 9.80 -6.44 11.92
C PHE A 298 10.03 -7.95 11.82
N ILE A 299 10.61 -8.45 10.72
CA ILE A 299 11.01 -9.87 10.63
C ILE A 299 11.99 -10.24 11.75
N TYR A 300 13.01 -9.41 12.00
CA TYR A 300 13.96 -9.66 13.10
C TYR A 300 13.30 -9.62 14.48
N ASP A 301 12.23 -8.83 14.66
CA ASP A 301 11.51 -8.79 15.93
C ASP A 301 10.79 -10.12 16.21
N VAL A 302 10.19 -10.73 15.18
CA VAL A 302 9.28 -11.89 15.33
C VAL A 302 9.90 -13.25 14.98
N LYS A 303 10.93 -13.29 14.11
CA LYS A 303 11.64 -14.51 13.73
C LYS A 303 12.99 -14.62 14.46
N ARG A 304 13.47 -15.85 14.59
CA ARG A 304 14.75 -16.18 15.24
C ARG A 304 15.55 -17.11 14.33
N GLY A 305 16.86 -17.09 14.49
CA GLY A 305 17.79 -17.86 13.65
C GLY A 305 18.40 -17.02 12.53
N PRO A 306 19.24 -17.64 11.69
CA PRO A 306 19.85 -16.98 10.54
C PRO A 306 18.82 -16.51 9.52
N PHE A 307 19.00 -15.29 9.00
CA PHE A 307 18.04 -14.66 8.09
C PHE A 307 17.72 -15.51 6.83
N TRP A 308 18.73 -16.17 6.27
CA TRP A 308 18.59 -17.02 5.09
C TRP A 308 17.77 -18.29 5.33
N GLU A 309 17.61 -18.75 6.57
CA GLU A 309 16.80 -19.93 6.88
C GLU A 309 15.31 -19.61 6.89
N HIS A 310 14.93 -18.46 7.46
CA HIS A 310 13.53 -18.09 7.67
C HIS A 310 12.98 -17.10 6.64
N SER A 311 13.84 -16.49 5.82
CA SER A 311 13.52 -15.50 4.80
C SER A 311 14.38 -15.67 3.53
N PRO A 312 14.44 -16.87 2.92
CA PRO A 312 15.36 -17.16 1.82
C PRO A 312 15.10 -16.30 0.57
N MET A 313 13.84 -15.98 0.22
CA MET A 313 13.56 -15.10 -0.93
C MET A 313 14.15 -13.70 -0.77
N LEU A 314 13.98 -13.08 0.41
CA LEU A 314 14.57 -11.78 0.71
C LEU A 314 16.10 -11.85 0.73
N TYR A 315 16.65 -12.96 1.22
CA TYR A 315 18.09 -13.20 1.19
C TYR A 315 18.62 -13.30 -0.24
N ASP A 316 17.95 -14.04 -1.13
CA ASP A 316 18.31 -14.17 -2.54
C ASP A 316 18.22 -12.83 -3.28
N ILE A 317 17.13 -12.08 -3.07
CA ILE A 317 16.95 -10.73 -3.61
C ILE A 317 18.07 -9.79 -3.13
N SER A 318 18.51 -9.92 -1.88
CA SER A 318 19.61 -9.12 -1.32
C SER A 318 20.97 -9.38 -2.01
N GLY A 319 21.09 -10.48 -2.75
CA GLY A 319 22.25 -10.81 -3.57
C GLY A 319 22.32 -10.06 -4.91
N ILE A 320 21.27 -9.32 -5.29
CA ILE A 320 21.24 -8.55 -6.55
C ILE A 320 22.26 -7.41 -6.50
N GLN A 321 23.31 -7.53 -7.32
CA GLN A 321 24.41 -6.56 -7.38
C GLN A 321 24.08 -5.29 -8.17
N ALA A 322 23.03 -5.33 -8.99
CA ALA A 322 22.58 -4.22 -9.82
C ALA A 322 21.90 -3.07 -9.03
N GLY A 323 21.87 -3.14 -7.69
CA GLY A 323 21.39 -2.06 -6.83
C GLY A 323 19.88 -2.04 -6.59
N TRP A 324 19.42 -1.06 -5.80
CA TRP A 324 18.03 -0.95 -5.35
C TRP A 324 17.04 -0.66 -6.46
N ALA A 325 17.44 0.04 -7.52
CA ALA A 325 16.56 0.28 -8.67
C ALA A 325 16.17 -1.04 -9.35
N LYS A 326 17.11 -2.00 -9.42
CA LYS A 326 16.84 -3.34 -9.97
C LYS A 326 15.88 -4.12 -9.09
N ILE A 327 16.06 -4.04 -7.77
CA ILE A 327 15.20 -4.69 -6.78
C ILE A 327 13.78 -4.10 -6.84
N ASN A 328 13.67 -2.79 -7.00
CA ASN A 328 12.36 -2.12 -7.09
C ASN A 328 11.60 -2.49 -8.35
N LYS A 329 12.27 -2.88 -9.44
CA LYS A 329 11.68 -3.06 -10.76
C LYS A 329 10.47 -4.03 -10.74
N VAL A 330 9.29 -3.45 -10.52
CA VAL A 330 8.01 -4.09 -10.75
C VAL A 330 7.83 -4.08 -12.27
N ARG A 331 8.05 -5.23 -12.94
CA ARG A 331 7.86 -5.30 -14.39
C ARG A 331 6.46 -4.80 -14.75
N ASP A 332 6.38 -3.97 -15.78
CA ASP A 332 5.14 -3.61 -16.46
C ASP A 332 4.42 -4.88 -16.93
N CYS A 333 3.57 -5.46 -16.09
CA CYS A 333 2.59 -6.45 -16.51
C CYS A 333 1.43 -5.80 -17.30
N VAL A 334 1.47 -4.49 -17.53
CA VAL A 334 0.46 -3.77 -18.31
C VAL A 334 0.93 -3.59 -19.76
N VAL A 335 1.11 -4.71 -20.47
CA VAL A 335 0.97 -4.71 -21.93
C VAL A 335 -0.50 -4.99 -22.22
N VAL A 336 -1.34 -3.95 -22.12
CA VAL A 336 -2.67 -3.97 -22.75
C VAL A 336 -2.47 -3.46 -24.19
N PRO A 337 -3.01 -4.12 -25.23
CA PRO A 337 -2.83 -3.70 -26.61
C PRO A 337 -3.37 -2.29 -26.83
N ARG A 338 -2.72 -1.52 -27.72
CA ARG A 338 -3.14 -0.16 -28.11
C ARG A 338 -4.65 -0.08 -28.39
N PRO A 339 -5.33 1.02 -28.02
CA PRO A 339 -6.73 1.22 -28.37
C PRO A 339 -6.84 1.42 -29.89
N GLY A 340 -7.29 0.38 -30.60
CA GLY A 340 -7.44 0.42 -32.05
C GLY A 340 -8.16 -0.76 -32.69
N LEU A 341 -8.56 -1.78 -31.93
CA LEU A 341 -9.34 -2.91 -32.46
C LEU A 341 -10.38 -3.37 -31.42
N ILE A 342 -11.39 -2.54 -31.18
CA ILE A 342 -12.70 -3.04 -30.74
C ILE A 342 -13.61 -2.91 -31.95
N LYS A 343 -13.70 -3.98 -32.75
CA LYS A 343 -14.88 -4.16 -33.59
C LYS A 343 -16.00 -4.59 -32.67
N SER A 344 -16.98 -3.71 -32.56
CA SER A 344 -18.33 -3.99 -32.07
C SER A 344 -18.81 -5.38 -32.51
N ARG A 345 -19.18 -6.20 -31.54
CA ARG A 345 -20.25 -7.19 -31.70
C ARG A 345 -21.22 -7.02 -30.54
N GLU A 346 -22.48 -6.95 -30.95
CA GLU A 346 -23.70 -6.70 -30.19
C GLU A 346 -23.92 -7.66 -29.02
#